data_AF-A0A7C5PIC5-F1
#
_entry.id   AF-A0A7C5PIC5-F1
#
_cell.length_a   1.000
_cell.length_b   1.000
_cell.length_c   1.000
_cell.angle_alpha   90.00
_cell.angle_beta   90.00
_cell.angle_gamma   90.00
#
_symmetry.space_group_name_H-M   'P 1'
#
loop_
_entity.id
_entity.type
_entity.pdbx_description
1 polymer ?
#
loop_
_entity_poly.entity_id
_entity_poly.type
_entity_poly.pdbx_seq_one_letter_code
_entity_poly.pdbx_strand_id
1 'polypeptide(L)'
;MKSLWALLALALVAAGGSEISTETLLSLDRLPAGQNFRVAVVINLPEPWHINAHPVTEDGLIPTTLTLTAPAGVVIDRIVYPAGKSVKVSWAERPVGLYDGRVVIFADGHVRPEARPGPVT
;
A
#
# COMPACT_ATOMS: atom_id res chain seq x y z
N MET A 1 54.74 20.18 -6.03
CA MET A 1 53.99 18.93 -5.80
C MET A 1 53.43 18.94 -4.39
N LYS A 2 52.14 19.24 -4.22
CA LYS A 2 51.42 19.08 -2.96
C LYS A 2 50.03 18.55 -3.31
N SER A 3 49.79 17.32 -2.86
CA SER A 3 48.74 16.41 -3.29
C SER A 3 47.36 16.89 -2.83
N LEU A 4 46.41 16.89 -3.77
CA LEU A 4 45.00 17.18 -3.53
C LEU A 4 44.30 15.87 -3.14
N TRP A 5 43.80 15.77 -1.90
CA TRP A 5 42.93 14.67 -1.49
C TRP A 5 41.49 15.11 -1.75
N ALA A 6 40.85 14.53 -2.77
CA ALA A 6 39.42 14.67 -2.95
C ALA A 6 38.72 13.67 -2.01
N LEU A 7 38.09 14.18 -0.96
CA LEU A 7 37.13 13.42 -0.16
C LEU A 7 35.84 13.28 -0.98
N LEU A 8 35.57 12.05 -1.41
CA LEU A 8 34.29 11.64 -1.97
C LEU A 8 33.25 11.69 -0.84
N ALA A 9 32.43 12.73 -0.80
CA ALA A 9 31.27 12.78 0.07
C ALA A 9 30.20 11.84 -0.50
N LEU A 10 30.12 10.62 0.03
CA LEU A 10 28.98 9.75 -0.18
C LEU A 10 27.81 10.33 0.64
N ALA A 11 26.91 11.07 -0.01
CA ALA A 11 25.66 11.45 0.62
C ALA A 11 24.78 10.20 0.74
N LEU A 12 24.87 9.51 1.88
CA LEU A 12 23.89 8.51 2.25
C LEU A 12 22.59 9.28 2.57
N VAL A 13 21.72 9.46 1.59
CA VAL A 13 20.36 9.90 1.86
C VAL A 13 19.67 8.72 2.53
N ALA A 14 19.78 8.65 3.85
CA ALA A 14 18.91 7.81 4.65
C ALA A 14 17.50 8.43 4.55
N ALA A 15 16.69 7.94 3.62
CA ALA A 15 15.24 8.16 3.65
C ALA A 15 14.64 7.31 4.78
N GLY A 16 15.08 7.55 6.02
CA GLY A 16 14.49 7.00 7.23
C GLY A 16 13.40 7.94 7.72
N GLY A 17 12.32 8.08 6.95
CA GLY A 17 11.18 8.88 7.38
C GLY A 17 10.44 8.15 8.50
N SER A 18 10.25 8.82 9.65
CA SER A 18 9.32 8.41 10.71
C SER A 18 7.85 8.66 10.35
N GLU A 19 7.59 9.00 9.10
CA GLU A 19 6.29 9.40 8.59
C GLU A 19 5.59 8.20 7.95
N ILE A 20 4.32 8.04 8.29
CA ILE A 20 3.46 7.06 7.61
C ILE A 20 3.22 7.59 6.20
N SER A 21 3.53 6.76 5.19
CA SER A 21 3.36 7.14 3.79
C SER A 21 2.52 6.14 3.04
N THR A 22 1.85 6.61 1.99
CA THR A 22 1.14 5.76 1.04
C THR A 22 1.60 6.04 -0.39
N GLU A 23 1.71 4.98 -1.18
CA GLU A 23 2.04 5.04 -2.59
C GLU A 23 1.09 4.13 -3.36
N THR A 24 0.65 4.57 -4.53
CA THR A 24 -0.24 3.80 -5.41
C THR A 24 0.48 3.48 -6.70
N LEU A 25 0.53 2.19 -7.05
CA LEU A 25 1.15 1.70 -8.28
C LEU A 25 0.11 0.99 -9.12
N LEU A 26 0.09 1.27 -10.42
CA LEU A 26 -0.76 0.58 -11.39
C LEU A 26 0.07 -0.47 -12.13
N SER A 27 -0.49 -1.66 -12.36
CA SER A 27 0.20 -2.75 -13.07
C SER A 27 0.43 -2.48 -14.56
N LEU A 28 -0.17 -1.42 -15.10
CA LEU A 28 -0.12 -1.03 -16.50
C LEU A 28 0.13 0.49 -16.60
N ASP A 29 0.80 0.91 -17.67
CA ASP A 29 1.01 2.35 -17.94
C ASP A 29 -0.27 3.06 -18.39
N ARG A 30 -1.23 2.29 -18.91
CA ARG A 30 -2.53 2.73 -19.41
C ARG A 30 -3.59 1.69 -19.09
N LEU A 31 -4.85 2.08 -19.21
CA LEU A 31 -6.02 1.23 -18.99
C LEU A 31 -6.78 0.99 -20.31
N PRO A 32 -6.32 0.07 -21.19
CA PRO A 32 -7.05 -0.24 -22.42
C PRO A 32 -8.40 -0.89 -22.13
N ALA A 33 -9.40 -0.60 -22.95
CA ALA A 33 -10.72 -1.21 -22.83
C ALA A 33 -10.65 -2.74 -22.90
N GLY A 34 -11.44 -3.41 -22.06
CA GLY A 34 -11.51 -4.86 -21.97
C GLY A 34 -10.31 -5.53 -21.29
N GLN A 35 -9.37 -4.77 -20.72
CA GLN A 35 -8.21 -5.33 -20.03
C GLN A 35 -8.40 -5.36 -18.51
N ASN A 36 -7.81 -6.39 -17.89
CA ASN A 36 -7.66 -6.49 -16.45
C ASN A 36 -6.42 -5.71 -16.01
N PHE A 37 -6.47 -5.15 -14.81
CA PHE A 37 -5.36 -4.47 -14.17
C PHE A 37 -5.35 -4.76 -12.67
N ARG A 38 -4.23 -4.40 -12.03
CA ARG A 38 -4.07 -4.44 -10.58
C ARG A 38 -3.50 -3.11 -10.10
N VAL A 39 -4.06 -2.61 -9.00
CA VAL A 39 -3.51 -1.50 -8.24
C VAL A 39 -2.86 -2.05 -6.98
N ALA A 40 -1.64 -1.60 -6.67
CA ALA A 40 -1.00 -1.83 -5.39
C ALA A 40 -1.05 -0.53 -4.57
N VAL A 41 -1.69 -0.58 -3.40
CA VAL A 41 -1.62 0.47 -2.40
C VAL A 41 -0.60 0.04 -1.36
N VAL A 42 0.56 0.67 -1.43
CA VAL A 42 1.69 0.44 -0.53
C VAL A 42 1.56 1.41 0.63
N ILE A 43 1.58 0.89 1.85
CA ILE A 43 1.57 1.67 3.09
C ILE A 43 2.89 1.38 3.80
N ASN A 44 3.67 2.41 4.07
CA ASN A 44 4.85 2.31 4.93
C ASN A 44 4.50 2.79 6.33
N LEU A 45 4.66 1.90 7.31
CA LEU A 45 4.40 2.09 8.73
C LEU A 45 5.76 1.94 9.47
N PRO A 46 6.56 3.02 9.58
CA PRO A 46 7.81 2.95 10.32
C PRO A 46 7.53 2.68 11.81
N GLU A 47 8.50 2.10 12.52
CA GLU A 47 8.36 1.92 13.97
C GLU A 47 8.09 3.26 14.68
N PRO A 48 7.26 3.27 15.75
CA PRO A 48 6.55 2.15 16.36
C PRO A 48 5.12 1.94 15.81
N TRP A 49 4.79 2.48 14.62
CA TRP A 49 3.43 2.51 14.10
C TRP A 49 2.93 1.14 13.62
N HIS A 50 1.64 0.91 13.82
CA HIS A 50 0.91 -0.24 13.31
C HIS A 50 -0.57 0.14 13.07
N ILE A 51 -1.26 -0.66 12.27
CA ILE A 51 -2.71 -0.57 12.05
C ILE A 51 -3.34 -1.97 12.20
N ASN A 52 -4.65 -2.03 12.43
CA ASN A 52 -5.36 -3.30 12.53
C ASN A 52 -5.38 -4.03 11.17
N ALA A 53 -5.24 -5.35 11.19
CA ALA A 53 -5.36 -6.17 10.00
C ALA A 53 -6.81 -6.23 9.46
N HIS A 54 -6.97 -6.80 8.27
CA HIS A 54 -8.26 -7.11 7.67
C HIS A 54 -8.25 -8.58 7.21
N PRO A 55 -9.10 -9.47 7.78
CA PRO A 55 -10.05 -9.20 8.86
C PRO A 55 -9.35 -8.93 10.21
N VAL A 56 -10.09 -8.33 11.15
CA VAL A 56 -9.67 -8.27 12.56
C VAL A 56 -9.85 -9.64 13.22
N THR A 57 -9.09 -9.91 14.29
CA THR A 57 -9.12 -11.19 15.01
C THR A 57 -9.77 -11.12 16.39
N GLU A 58 -10.14 -9.92 16.84
CA GLU A 58 -10.78 -9.62 18.12
C GLU A 58 -11.95 -8.65 17.93
N ASP A 59 -13.00 -8.82 18.73
CA ASP A 59 -14.21 -8.02 18.62
C ASP A 59 -13.96 -6.56 19.04
N GLY A 60 -14.67 -5.63 18.40
CA GLY A 60 -14.54 -4.19 18.67
C GLY A 60 -13.35 -3.51 17.99
N LEU A 61 -12.50 -4.24 17.26
CA LEU A 61 -11.45 -3.64 16.45
C LEU A 61 -11.99 -3.13 15.10
N ILE A 62 -11.51 -1.96 14.68
CA ILE A 62 -11.83 -1.39 13.37
C ILE A 62 -10.81 -1.93 12.35
N PRO A 63 -11.21 -2.71 11.33
CA PRO A 63 -10.29 -3.22 10.34
C PRO A 63 -9.78 -2.10 9.43
N THR A 64 -8.54 -2.23 8.96
CA THR A 64 -8.07 -1.44 7.82
C THR A 64 -8.98 -1.70 6.62
N THR A 65 -9.45 -0.63 5.97
CA THR A 65 -10.35 -0.72 4.81
C THR A 65 -9.83 0.16 3.70
N LEU A 66 -9.67 -0.40 2.51
CA LEU A 66 -9.35 0.35 1.29
C LEU A 66 -10.64 0.67 0.52
N THR A 67 -10.90 1.95 0.31
CA THR A 67 -11.99 2.44 -0.54
C THR A 67 -11.38 3.09 -1.78
N LEU A 68 -11.87 2.71 -2.96
CA LEU A 68 -11.41 3.25 -4.24
C LEU A 68 -12.59 3.86 -5.00
N THR A 69 -12.40 5.06 -5.54
CA THR A 69 -13.32 5.68 -6.49
C THR A 69 -12.84 5.35 -7.89
N ALA A 70 -13.62 4.57 -8.63
CA ALA A 70 -13.31 4.24 -10.02
C ALA A 70 -13.93 5.27 -10.97
N PRO A 71 -13.18 5.76 -11.98
CA PRO A 71 -13.77 6.60 -13.03
C PRO A 71 -14.72 5.79 -13.91
N ALA A 72 -15.50 6.50 -14.74
CA ALA A 72 -16.42 5.88 -15.67
C ALA A 72 -15.71 4.86 -16.58
N GLY A 73 -16.27 3.65 -16.69
CA GLY A 73 -15.69 2.58 -17.50
C GLY A 73 -14.63 1.73 -16.77
N VAL A 74 -14.24 2.06 -15.55
CA VAL A 74 -13.37 1.23 -14.71
C VAL A 74 -14.20 0.54 -13.63
N VAL A 75 -13.88 -0.72 -13.34
CA VAL A 75 -14.53 -1.53 -12.31
C VAL A 75 -13.45 -2.08 -11.39
N ILE A 76 -13.66 -1.96 -10.07
CA ILE A 76 -12.87 -2.65 -9.06
C ILE A 76 -13.60 -3.93 -8.70
N ASP A 77 -12.97 -5.07 -8.95
CA ASP A 77 -13.57 -6.39 -8.78
C ASP A 77 -13.42 -6.90 -7.35
N ARG A 78 -12.25 -6.68 -6.73
CA ARG A 78 -11.99 -7.06 -5.34
C ARG A 78 -10.83 -6.30 -4.74
N ILE A 79 -10.85 -6.20 -3.41
CA ILE A 79 -9.69 -5.79 -2.61
C ILE A 79 -9.06 -7.05 -2.00
N VAL A 80 -7.74 -7.15 -2.06
CA VAL A 80 -6.95 -8.26 -1.53
C VAL A 80 -6.03 -7.72 -0.44
N TYR A 81 -6.33 -8.08 0.81
CA TYR A 81 -5.53 -7.74 1.96
C TYR A 81 -4.44 -8.79 2.21
N PRO A 82 -3.23 -8.39 2.65
CA PRO A 82 -2.21 -9.33 3.06
C PRO A 82 -2.60 -10.01 4.39
N ALA A 83 -1.95 -11.11 4.73
CA ALA A 83 -2.13 -11.71 6.05
C ALA A 83 -1.59 -10.77 7.15
N GLY A 84 -2.39 -10.57 8.20
CA GLY A 84 -1.97 -9.83 9.39
C GLY A 84 -0.96 -10.61 10.22
N LYS A 85 -0.08 -9.90 10.92
CA LYS A 85 0.80 -10.49 11.93
C LYS A 85 0.01 -10.69 13.21
N SER A 86 0.13 -11.87 13.82
CA SER A 86 -0.49 -12.19 15.10
C SER A 86 0.38 -11.67 16.24
N VAL A 87 -0.09 -10.66 16.97
CA VAL A 87 0.67 -9.96 18.00
C VAL A 87 -0.05 -10.04 19.34
N LYS A 88 0.65 -10.49 20.39
CA LYS A 88 0.13 -10.43 21.76
C LYS A 88 0.35 -9.03 22.33
N VAL A 89 -0.75 -8.40 22.71
CA VAL A 89 -0.80 -7.09 23.37
C VAL A 89 -1.30 -7.25 24.80
N SER A 90 -0.98 -6.29 25.67
CA SER A 90 -1.28 -6.37 27.10
C SER A 90 -2.78 -6.30 27.41
N TRP A 91 -3.57 -5.66 26.54
CA TRP A 91 -5.00 -5.40 26.75
C TRP A 91 -5.94 -6.46 26.17
N ALA A 92 -5.45 -7.35 25.29
CA ALA A 92 -6.26 -8.41 24.68
C ALA A 92 -5.95 -9.76 25.31
N GLU A 93 -6.94 -10.61 25.51
CA GLU A 93 -6.72 -12.00 25.96
C GLU A 93 -6.08 -12.85 24.86
N ARG A 94 -6.55 -12.71 23.61
CA ARG A 94 -6.01 -13.40 22.44
C ARG A 94 -5.08 -12.48 21.63
N PRO A 95 -4.16 -13.05 20.83
CA PRO A 95 -3.39 -12.24 19.89
C PRO A 95 -4.27 -11.48 18.89
N VAL A 96 -3.86 -10.26 18.56
CA VAL A 96 -4.55 -9.41 17.59
C VAL A 96 -3.80 -9.36 16.28
N GLY A 97 -4.54 -9.33 15.16
CA GLY A 97 -3.98 -9.18 13.82
C GLY A 97 -3.61 -7.73 13.54
N LEU A 98 -2.32 -7.46 13.32
CA LEU A 98 -1.79 -6.12 13.02
C LEU A 98 -1.00 -6.12 11.71
N TYR A 99 -0.91 -4.95 11.09
CA TYR A 99 0.08 -4.65 10.07
C TYR A 99 1.11 -3.64 10.61
N ASP A 100 2.36 -3.83 10.24
CA ASP A 100 3.49 -2.93 10.52
C ASP A 100 4.46 -2.95 9.30
N GLY A 101 5.45 -2.05 9.29
CA GLY A 101 6.45 -2.01 8.24
C GLY A 101 5.86 -1.71 6.87
N ARG A 102 6.23 -2.48 5.84
CA ARG A 102 5.70 -2.30 4.48
C ARG A 102 4.50 -3.22 4.24
N VAL A 103 3.33 -2.62 4.07
CA VAL A 103 2.06 -3.30 3.81
C VAL A 103 1.65 -3.05 2.37
N VAL A 104 1.21 -4.07 1.64
CA VAL A 104 0.69 -3.91 0.28
C VAL A 104 -0.70 -4.50 0.20
N ILE A 105 -1.68 -3.63 -0.05
CA ILE A 105 -3.07 -4.02 -0.32
C ILE A 105 -3.26 -3.92 -1.83
N PHE A 106 -3.81 -4.97 -2.44
CA PHE A 106 -4.12 -4.93 -3.87
C PHE A 106 -5.59 -4.65 -4.12
N ALA A 107 -5.87 -4.00 -5.25
CA ALA A 107 -7.19 -3.98 -5.84
C ALA A 107 -7.10 -4.54 -7.26
N ASP A 108 -7.84 -5.60 -7.51
CA ASP A 108 -8.00 -6.15 -8.87
C ASP A 108 -9.17 -5.45 -9.53
N GLY A 109 -9.02 -5.12 -10.80
CA GLY A 109 -10.06 -4.49 -11.57
C GLY A 109 -9.97 -4.76 -13.06
N HIS A 110 -10.95 -4.27 -13.79
CA HIS A 110 -10.98 -4.32 -15.24
C HIS A 110 -11.56 -3.03 -15.82
N VAL A 111 -11.20 -2.78 -17.07
CA VAL A 111 -11.77 -1.71 -17.89
C VAL A 111 -12.90 -2.32 -18.72
N ARG A 112 -14.07 -1.70 -18.69
CA ARG A 112 -15.21 -2.13 -19.52
C ARG A 112 -14.82 -2.12 -21.01
N PRO A 113 -15.23 -3.11 -21.81
CA PRO A 113 -14.94 -3.15 -23.24
C PRO A 113 -15.42 -1.91 -24.01
N GLU A 114 -16.51 -1.30 -23.55
CA GLU A 114 -17.15 -0.11 -24.14
C GLU A 114 -16.60 1.22 -23.59
N ALA A 115 -15.58 1.19 -22.74
CA ALA A 115 -14.98 2.39 -22.18
C ALA A 115 -14.42 3.29 -23.28
N ARG A 116 -14.77 4.58 -23.24
CA ARG A 116 -14.21 5.57 -24.17
C ARG A 116 -12.85 6.06 -23.65
N PRO A 117 -11.89 6.36 -24.54
CA PRO A 117 -10.65 7.01 -24.13
C PRO A 117 -10.92 8.32 -23.38
N GLY A 118 -10.16 8.55 -22.31
CA GLY A 118 -10.27 9.76 -21.50
C GLY A 118 -9.31 9.74 -20.31
N PRO A 119 -9.24 10.84 -19.54
CA PRO A 119 -8.44 10.91 -18.32
C PRO A 119 -8.89 9.86 -17.29
N VAL A 120 -7.91 9.29 -16.59
CA VAL A 120 -8.11 8.45 -15.41
C VAL A 120 -7.81 9.34 -14.19
N THR A 121 -8.72 10.27 -13.89
CA THR A 121 -8.59 11.24 -12.79
C THR A 121 -9.93 11.39 -12.08
#